data_AF-A0A1M3TWM4-F1
#
_entry.id   AF-A0A1M3TWM4-F1
#
_cell.length_a   1.000
_cell.length_b   1.000
_cell.length_c   1.000
_cell.angle_alpha   90.00
_cell.angle_beta   90.00
_cell.angle_gamma   90.00
#
_symmetry.space_group_name_H-M   'P 1'
#
loop_
_entity.id
_entity.type
_entity.pdbx_description
1 polymer ?
#
loop_
_entity_poly.entity_id
_entity_poly.type
_entity_poly.pdbx_seq_one_letter_code
_entity_poly.pdbx_strand_id
1 'polypeptide(L)'
;MRVVNLLASFFCIGSILFAHAAPILALDGASATNLDRRAPPVAGSSKAYPIAGTMEVKEENALPFDGDCYAILCLGKEPIFQRDGTESDQNRKDAGVKKKFPGSDGTGPFRNLTAANVKIPGSLYVSPEEFPYASTTQGGYQALFFPVTEKPQHSQGGSINSFYKKYQIQSAHKGQNSWYQITGWTGTLGPYCKALRNNNAKPNKDAANLETGFQWQGQVGI
;
A
#
# COMPACT_ATOMS: atom_id res chain seq x y z
N MET A 1 86.70 19.61 -54.96
CA MET A 1 86.55 19.82 -53.50
C MET A 1 85.45 18.92 -52.96
N ARG A 2 85.53 18.63 -51.66
CA ARG A 2 84.87 17.61 -50.82
C ARG A 2 83.33 17.48 -50.91
N VAL A 3 82.90 16.21 -50.94
CA VAL A 3 81.88 15.46 -50.16
C VAL A 3 81.00 16.23 -49.14
N VAL A 4 79.69 15.89 -49.05
CA VAL A 4 78.93 15.30 -47.89
C VAL A 4 77.40 15.54 -47.96
N ASN A 5 76.61 14.43 -48.05
CA ASN A 5 75.37 13.99 -47.33
C ASN A 5 74.22 14.96 -46.95
N LEU A 6 72.93 14.60 -46.72
CA LEU A 6 72.20 13.34 -46.45
C LEU A 6 70.66 13.58 -46.60
N LEU A 7 69.88 12.52 -46.93
CA LEU A 7 68.49 12.10 -46.55
C LEU A 7 67.39 13.12 -46.10
N ALA A 8 66.07 12.94 -46.29
CA ALA A 8 65.22 11.74 -46.32
C ALA A 8 63.85 12.00 -47.02
N SER A 9 63.21 10.93 -47.51
CA SER A 9 61.86 10.90 -48.08
C SER A 9 60.87 10.23 -47.10
N PHE A 10 59.64 10.74 -47.01
CA PHE A 10 58.51 10.04 -46.37
C PHE A 10 57.33 9.99 -47.35
N PHE A 11 57.00 8.78 -47.82
CA PHE A 11 55.76 8.45 -48.52
C PHE A 11 54.87 7.68 -47.53
N CYS A 12 53.65 8.17 -47.26
CA CYS A 12 52.62 7.42 -46.54
C CYS A 12 51.81 6.59 -47.54
N ILE A 13 51.91 5.27 -47.44
CA ILE A 13 51.01 4.29 -48.07
C ILE A 13 50.30 3.55 -46.93
N GLY A 14 49.00 3.34 -47.06
CA GLY A 14 48.20 2.48 -46.16
C GLY A 14 46.71 2.60 -46.50
N SER A 15 46.24 1.96 -47.56
CA SER A 15 45.70 0.59 -47.59
C SER A 15 44.23 0.52 -47.14
N ILE A 16 43.34 0.35 -48.13
CA ILE A 16 41.93 0.00 -47.97
C ILE A 16 41.87 -1.51 -47.65
N LEU A 17 41.34 -1.88 -46.49
CA LEU A 17 41.04 -3.28 -46.15
C LEU A 17 39.55 -3.58 -46.41
N PHE A 18 39.30 -4.44 -47.40
CA PHE A 18 38.03 -5.13 -47.59
C PHE A 18 37.92 -6.25 -46.55
N ALA A 19 37.06 -6.08 -45.55
CA ALA A 19 36.67 -7.18 -44.66
C ALA A 19 35.62 -8.05 -45.35
N HIS A 20 35.99 -9.31 -45.59
CA HIS A 20 35.14 -10.35 -46.13
C HIS A 20 34.14 -10.79 -45.05
N ALA A 21 32.84 -10.72 -45.34
CA ALA A 21 31.81 -11.39 -44.56
C ALA A 21 31.95 -12.91 -44.78
N ALA A 22 32.49 -13.62 -43.80
CA ALA A 22 32.46 -15.08 -43.78
C ALA A 22 31.03 -15.56 -43.45
N PRO A 23 30.53 -16.61 -44.13
CA PRO A 23 29.24 -17.19 -43.79
C PRO A 23 29.38 -17.97 -42.48
N ILE A 24 28.67 -17.56 -41.43
CA ILE A 24 28.56 -18.39 -40.23
C ILE A 24 27.58 -19.52 -40.56
N LEU A 25 28.16 -20.71 -40.73
CA LEU A 25 27.47 -21.98 -40.79
C LEU A 25 26.52 -22.13 -39.59
N ALA A 26 25.28 -22.53 -39.87
CA ALA A 26 24.31 -22.93 -38.87
C ALA A 26 24.87 -24.08 -38.02
N LEU A 27 25.07 -23.81 -36.73
CA LEU A 27 25.25 -24.86 -35.74
C LEU A 27 23.84 -25.30 -35.29
N ASP A 28 23.40 -26.46 -35.77
CA ASP A 28 22.33 -27.22 -35.12
C ASP A 28 22.69 -27.39 -33.64
N GLY A 29 21.92 -26.78 -32.74
CA GLY A 29 22.21 -26.94 -31.31
C GLY A 29 21.70 -25.87 -30.35
N ALA A 30 20.59 -25.20 -30.64
CA ALA A 30 19.76 -24.60 -29.60
C ALA A 30 18.37 -24.40 -30.18
N SER A 31 17.57 -25.47 -30.14
CA SER A 31 16.12 -25.29 -30.13
C SER A 31 15.83 -24.31 -29.01
N ALA A 32 15.34 -23.12 -29.35
CA ALA A 32 14.83 -22.18 -28.38
C ALA A 32 13.81 -22.97 -27.57
N THR A 33 14.22 -23.32 -26.35
CA THR A 33 13.40 -24.03 -25.39
C THR A 33 12.06 -23.33 -25.37
N ASN A 34 10.98 -24.10 -25.53
CA ASN A 34 9.61 -23.67 -25.29
C ASN A 34 9.59 -22.70 -24.10
N LEU A 35 9.60 -21.39 -24.39
CA LEU A 35 9.28 -20.38 -23.41
C LEU A 35 7.78 -20.48 -23.29
N ASP A 36 7.35 -21.47 -22.52
CA ASP A 36 5.95 -21.62 -22.14
C ASP A 36 5.50 -20.26 -21.64
N ARG A 37 4.46 -19.73 -22.29
CA ARG A 37 3.81 -18.51 -21.84
C ARG A 37 3.28 -18.82 -20.45
N ARG A 38 4.01 -18.39 -19.41
CA ARG A 38 3.60 -18.58 -18.01
C ARG A 38 2.13 -18.17 -17.92
N ALA A 39 1.31 -19.05 -17.36
CA ALA A 39 -0.08 -18.75 -17.09
C ALA A 39 -0.17 -17.36 -16.41
N PRO A 40 -1.19 -16.55 -16.74
CA PRO A 40 -1.34 -15.25 -16.13
C PRO A 40 -1.30 -15.40 -14.60
N PRO A 41 -0.63 -14.50 -13.87
CA PRO A 41 -0.47 -14.66 -12.42
C PRO A 41 -1.83 -14.76 -11.73
N VAL A 42 -1.94 -15.68 -10.77
CA VAL A 42 -3.18 -15.94 -10.04
C VAL A 42 -3.52 -14.73 -9.17
N ALA A 43 -4.79 -14.30 -9.17
CA ALA A 43 -5.24 -13.21 -8.32
C ALA A 43 -4.96 -13.50 -6.84
N GLY A 44 -4.40 -12.53 -6.15
CA GLY A 44 -4.01 -12.59 -4.74
C GLY A 44 -2.61 -13.13 -4.48
N SER A 45 -1.91 -13.63 -5.51
CA SER A 45 -0.57 -14.21 -5.38
C SER A 45 0.53 -13.21 -5.01
N SER A 46 0.34 -11.92 -5.32
CA SER A 46 1.33 -10.87 -5.05
C SER A 46 0.68 -9.49 -5.04
N LYS A 47 1.43 -8.49 -4.57
CA LYS A 47 1.01 -7.07 -4.60
C LYS A 47 0.64 -6.59 -6.01
N ALA A 48 1.32 -7.09 -7.04
CA ALA A 48 1.09 -6.70 -8.43
C ALA A 48 -0.18 -7.34 -9.04
N TYR A 49 -0.67 -8.41 -8.43
CA TYR A 49 -1.87 -9.14 -8.87
C TYR A 49 -2.82 -9.35 -7.68
N PRO A 50 -3.32 -8.28 -7.05
CA PRO A 50 -4.17 -8.41 -5.88
C PRO A 50 -5.57 -8.87 -6.27
N ILE A 51 -6.30 -9.48 -5.32
CA ILE A 51 -7.75 -9.65 -5.45
C ILE A 51 -8.41 -8.29 -5.30
N ALA A 52 -9.03 -7.77 -6.37
CA ALA A 52 -9.78 -6.52 -6.32
C ALA A 52 -11.19 -6.74 -5.77
N GLY A 53 -11.60 -5.90 -4.81
CA GLY A 53 -12.93 -5.98 -4.21
C GLY A 53 -13.48 -4.63 -3.78
N THR A 54 -14.80 -4.53 -3.74
CA THR A 54 -15.53 -3.39 -3.18
C THR A 54 -15.89 -3.66 -1.72
N MET A 55 -15.58 -2.71 -0.84
CA MET A 55 -15.94 -2.71 0.57
C MET A 55 -17.37 -2.19 0.74
N GLU A 56 -18.17 -2.91 1.53
CA GLU A 56 -19.52 -2.51 1.91
C GLU A 56 -19.48 -1.88 3.29
N VAL A 57 -19.86 -0.61 3.37
CA VAL A 57 -19.92 0.18 4.60
C VAL A 57 -21.36 0.24 5.06
N LYS A 58 -21.57 -0.04 6.34
CA LYS A 58 -22.87 0.04 7.01
C LYS A 58 -22.90 1.28 7.89
N GLU A 59 -24.11 1.72 8.24
CA GLU A 59 -24.28 2.91 9.07
C GLU A 59 -23.50 2.80 10.39
N GLU A 60 -23.57 1.64 11.03
CA GLU A 60 -22.93 1.39 12.31
C GLU A 60 -21.39 1.40 12.27
N ASN A 61 -20.76 1.30 11.08
CA ASN A 61 -19.31 1.33 10.92
C ASN A 61 -18.83 2.41 9.93
N ALA A 62 -19.70 3.36 9.57
CA ALA A 62 -19.35 4.42 8.65
C ALA A 62 -18.18 5.28 9.15
N LEU A 63 -18.14 5.57 10.46
CA LEU A 63 -17.11 6.41 11.07
C LEU A 63 -15.68 5.85 10.90
N PRO A 64 -15.36 4.60 11.33
CA PRO A 64 -14.01 4.06 11.13
C PRO A 64 -13.63 3.91 9.66
N PHE A 65 -14.56 3.48 8.79
CA PHE A 65 -14.28 3.43 7.35
C PHE A 65 -14.03 4.81 6.74
N ASP A 66 -14.65 5.87 7.26
CA ASP A 66 -14.36 7.23 6.79
C ASP A 66 -12.93 7.68 7.13
N GLY A 67 -12.37 7.19 8.25
CA GLY A 67 -10.95 7.32 8.57
C GLY A 67 -10.03 6.62 7.55
N ASP A 68 -10.37 5.39 7.15
CA ASP A 68 -9.66 4.67 6.08
C ASP A 68 -9.68 5.46 4.76
N CYS A 69 -10.86 5.98 4.40
CA CYS A 69 -11.03 6.76 3.18
C CYS A 69 -10.25 8.09 3.23
N TYR A 70 -10.15 8.74 4.39
CA TYR A 70 -9.29 9.90 4.59
C TYR A 70 -7.80 9.55 4.37
N ALA A 71 -7.33 8.43 4.93
CA ALA A 71 -5.95 7.98 4.72
C ALA A 71 -5.63 7.78 3.23
N ILE A 72 -6.55 7.22 2.46
CA ILE A 72 -6.37 6.96 1.04
C ILE A 72 -6.48 8.27 0.24
N LEU A 73 -7.56 9.02 0.45
CA LEU A 73 -7.86 10.23 -0.30
C LEU A 73 -6.85 11.33 -0.03
N CYS A 74 -6.67 11.70 1.25
CA CYS A 74 -5.93 12.89 1.64
C CYS A 74 -4.45 12.60 1.88
N LEU A 75 -4.12 11.43 2.43
CA LEU A 75 -2.73 11.06 2.76
C LEU A 75 -2.07 10.19 1.68
N GLY A 76 -2.81 9.79 0.64
CA GLY A 76 -2.29 9.01 -0.48
C GLY A 76 -1.85 7.60 -0.11
N LYS A 77 -2.40 7.01 0.95
CA LYS A 77 -2.12 5.62 1.30
C LYS A 77 -2.74 4.67 0.27
N GLU A 78 -2.02 3.63 -0.11
CA GLU A 78 -2.50 2.63 -1.05
C GLU A 78 -3.48 1.66 -0.34
N PRO A 79 -4.68 1.39 -0.89
CA PRO A 79 -5.60 0.41 -0.34
C PRO A 79 -5.26 -1.02 -0.79
N ILE A 80 -3.97 -1.37 -0.83
CA ILE A 80 -3.47 -2.68 -1.23
C ILE A 80 -2.79 -3.32 -0.02
N PHE A 81 -3.23 -4.51 0.34
CA PHE A 81 -2.82 -5.18 1.58
C PHE A 81 -2.50 -6.64 1.32
N GLN A 82 -1.67 -7.21 2.19
CA GLN A 82 -1.55 -8.65 2.32
C GLN A 82 -2.18 -9.05 3.65
N ARG A 83 -3.23 -9.87 3.60
CA ARG A 83 -3.88 -10.38 4.82
C ARG A 83 -2.89 -11.28 5.56
N ASP A 84 -2.67 -10.98 6.83
CA ASP A 84 -2.05 -11.92 7.73
C ASP A 84 -2.72 -11.93 9.10
N GLY A 85 -3.48 -12.98 9.35
CA GLY A 85 -4.23 -13.15 10.59
C GLY A 85 -3.37 -13.50 11.80
N THR A 86 -2.17 -14.07 11.62
CA THR A 86 -1.29 -14.44 12.75
C THR A 86 -0.57 -13.24 13.32
N GLU A 87 -0.31 -12.23 12.49
CA GLU A 87 0.35 -10.99 12.91
C GLU A 87 -0.59 -10.05 13.65
N SER A 88 -1.90 -10.30 13.69
CA SER A 88 -2.84 -9.32 14.24
C SER A 88 -2.56 -8.94 15.69
N ASP A 89 -2.15 -9.88 16.55
CA ASP A 89 -1.83 -9.58 17.94
C ASP A 89 -0.45 -8.94 18.10
N GLN A 90 0.48 -9.27 17.19
CA GLN A 90 1.81 -8.67 17.17
C GLN A 90 1.76 -7.24 16.63
N ASN A 91 1.14 -7.03 15.48
CA ASN A 91 0.82 -5.72 14.92
C ASN A 91 0.09 -4.86 15.94
N ARG A 92 -0.87 -5.42 16.66
CA ARG A 92 -1.52 -4.69 17.76
C ARG A 92 -0.50 -4.25 18.80
N LYS A 93 0.36 -5.13 19.31
CA LYS A 93 1.40 -4.75 20.28
C LYS A 93 2.38 -3.70 19.71
N ASP A 94 2.77 -3.82 18.45
CA ASP A 94 3.74 -2.94 17.78
C ASP A 94 3.16 -1.57 17.44
N ALA A 95 1.86 -1.52 17.14
CA ALA A 95 1.03 -0.32 17.10
C ALA A 95 0.76 0.27 18.52
N GLY A 96 1.36 -0.30 19.55
CA GLY A 96 1.18 0.11 20.94
C GLY A 96 -0.19 -0.26 21.54
N VAL A 97 -1.02 -1.12 20.93
CA VAL A 97 -2.34 -1.65 21.39
C VAL A 97 -2.27 -2.49 22.66
N LYS A 98 -1.63 -1.98 23.70
CA LYS A 98 -1.90 -2.45 25.04
C LYS A 98 -3.14 -1.67 25.51
N LYS A 99 -4.34 -2.21 25.21
CA LYS A 99 -5.67 -1.63 25.51
C LYS A 99 -5.71 -1.06 26.91
N LYS A 100 -5.71 0.26 27.08
CA LYS A 100 -5.82 0.81 28.43
C LYS A 100 -6.63 2.13 28.51
N PHE A 101 -7.90 1.96 28.89
CA PHE A 101 -8.92 2.98 29.21
C PHE A 101 -8.82 3.40 30.70
N PRO A 102 -9.62 4.35 31.22
CA PRO A 102 -9.46 4.86 32.59
C PRO A 102 -9.33 3.73 33.62
N GLY A 103 -8.18 3.67 34.32
CA GLY A 103 -7.80 2.57 35.21
C GLY A 103 -6.71 1.62 34.68
N SER A 104 -5.93 2.00 33.67
CA SER A 104 -4.90 1.09 33.15
C SER A 104 -3.67 1.79 32.52
N ASP A 105 -2.48 1.27 32.85
CA ASP A 105 -1.10 1.67 32.40
C ASP A 105 -0.60 1.08 31.04
N GLY A 106 -0.83 1.80 29.93
CA GLY A 106 -0.35 1.47 28.58
C GLY A 106 0.25 2.71 27.88
N THR A 107 1.15 2.51 26.92
CA THR A 107 1.97 3.59 26.33
C THR A 107 1.74 3.74 24.81
N GLY A 108 1.20 4.89 24.38
CA GLY A 108 1.07 5.29 22.96
C GLY A 108 0.11 6.49 22.76
N PRO A 109 0.37 7.41 21.80
CA PRO A 109 -0.35 8.69 21.68
C PRO A 109 -1.85 8.55 21.37
N PHE A 110 -2.26 7.50 20.65
CA PHE A 110 -3.68 7.27 20.30
C PHE A 110 -4.45 6.37 21.28
N ARG A 111 -3.79 5.98 22.38
CA ARG A 111 -4.39 5.20 23.49
C ARG A 111 -4.50 6.00 24.78
N ASN A 112 -3.81 7.14 24.80
CA ASN A 112 -4.02 8.23 25.73
C ASN A 112 -4.12 9.50 24.89
N LEU A 113 -5.27 9.68 24.22
CA LEU A 113 -5.53 10.82 23.32
C LEU A 113 -5.30 12.17 24.03
N THR A 114 -5.55 12.20 25.34
CA THR A 114 -5.26 13.32 26.23
C THR A 114 -3.76 13.59 26.39
N ALA A 115 -2.92 12.55 26.47
CA ALA A 115 -1.45 12.70 26.52
C ALA A 115 -0.83 13.10 25.17
N ALA A 116 -1.54 12.88 24.06
CA ALA A 116 -1.12 13.32 22.73
C ALA A 116 -1.65 14.71 22.34
N ASN A 117 -2.35 15.40 23.25
CA ASN A 117 -2.99 16.70 23.00
C ASN A 117 -3.95 16.69 21.78
N VAL A 118 -4.51 15.53 21.45
CA VAL A 118 -5.47 15.36 20.37
C VAL A 118 -6.84 15.71 20.93
N LYS A 119 -7.55 16.71 20.36
CA LYS A 119 -8.94 16.93 20.79
C LYS A 119 -9.83 15.86 20.19
N ILE A 120 -10.60 15.22 21.05
CA ILE A 120 -11.56 14.19 20.69
C ILE A 120 -12.98 14.75 20.83
N PRO A 121 -13.94 14.37 19.98
CA PRO A 121 -15.31 14.86 20.04
C PRO A 121 -16.03 14.54 21.36
N GLY A 122 -15.53 13.56 22.12
CA GLY A 122 -16.02 13.25 23.46
C GLY A 122 -15.32 12.05 24.07
N SER A 123 -15.59 11.80 25.35
CA SER A 123 -14.97 10.73 26.15
C SER A 123 -15.30 9.30 25.68
N LEU A 124 -16.21 9.12 24.71
CA LEU A 124 -16.54 7.83 24.12
C LEU A 124 -15.62 7.44 22.94
N TYR A 125 -14.85 8.38 22.40
CA TYR A 125 -13.94 8.17 21.26
C TYR A 125 -12.60 7.59 21.71
N VAL A 126 -12.68 6.44 22.34
CA VAL A 126 -11.55 5.85 23.04
C VAL A 126 -10.83 4.79 22.19
N SER A 127 -11.49 4.26 21.16
CA SER A 127 -10.91 3.17 20.37
C SER A 127 -10.09 3.69 19.19
N PRO A 128 -8.85 3.23 19.00
CA PRO A 128 -8.05 3.61 17.85
C PRO A 128 -8.37 2.69 16.68
N GLU A 129 -9.09 3.21 15.69
CA GLU A 129 -9.14 2.62 14.35
C GLU A 129 -7.75 2.64 13.72
N GLU A 130 -7.37 1.61 12.97
CA GLU A 130 -6.00 1.41 12.46
C GLU A 130 -5.98 1.23 10.95
N PHE A 131 -5.22 2.08 10.26
CA PHE A 131 -5.02 1.96 8.82
C PHE A 131 -3.54 2.06 8.44
N PRO A 132 -2.92 1.03 7.83
CA PRO A 132 -3.49 -0.27 7.46
C PRO A 132 -3.94 -1.13 8.65
N TYR A 133 -4.87 -2.06 8.40
CA TYR A 133 -5.48 -2.89 9.44
C TYR A 133 -4.46 -3.79 10.14
N ALA A 134 -4.63 -4.01 11.45
CA ALA A 134 -3.83 -4.96 12.22
C ALA A 134 -3.80 -6.39 11.61
N SER A 135 -4.86 -6.80 10.91
CA SER A 135 -4.95 -8.10 10.22
C SER A 135 -4.18 -8.18 8.89
N THR A 136 -3.28 -7.24 8.63
CA THR A 136 -2.47 -7.16 7.41
C THR A 136 -0.99 -7.01 7.74
N THR A 137 -0.10 -7.46 6.86
CA THR A 137 1.35 -7.30 7.03
C THR A 137 1.81 -5.83 7.08
N GLN A 138 0.98 -4.92 6.56
CA GLN A 138 1.24 -3.48 6.51
C GLN A 138 0.73 -2.74 7.76
N GLY A 139 0.01 -3.42 8.64
CA GLY A 139 -0.43 -2.87 9.92
C GLY A 139 0.73 -2.72 10.91
N GLY A 140 0.41 -2.34 12.16
CA GLY A 140 1.41 -2.26 13.23
C GLY A 140 2.03 -0.87 13.38
N TYR A 141 3.35 -0.81 13.57
CA TYR A 141 4.09 0.40 14.01
C TYR A 141 3.85 1.66 13.15
N GLN A 142 3.53 1.51 11.86
CA GLN A 142 3.31 2.63 10.94
C GLN A 142 1.83 2.88 10.61
N ALA A 143 0.91 2.20 11.29
CA ALA A 143 -0.51 2.43 11.10
C ALA A 143 -0.87 3.87 11.51
N LEU A 144 -1.72 4.49 10.71
CA LEU A 144 -2.46 5.69 11.10
C LEU A 144 -3.53 5.29 12.09
N PHE A 145 -3.82 6.19 13.02
CA PHE A 145 -4.82 5.96 14.04
C PHE A 145 -5.91 7.02 13.96
N PHE A 146 -7.17 6.57 13.96
CA PHE A 146 -8.33 7.46 14.01
C PHE A 146 -9.13 7.18 15.28
N PRO A 147 -9.45 8.22 16.08
CA PRO A 147 -10.29 8.00 17.25
C PRO A 147 -11.71 7.65 16.82
N VAL A 148 -12.24 6.56 17.34
CA VAL A 148 -13.62 6.13 17.11
C VAL A 148 -14.21 5.58 18.40
N THR A 149 -15.53 5.47 18.46
CA THR A 149 -16.19 4.75 19.56
C THR A 149 -16.07 3.23 19.36
N GLU A 150 -16.08 2.44 20.44
CA GLU A 150 -15.82 0.98 20.38
C GLU A 150 -16.81 0.20 19.49
N LYS A 151 -18.11 0.53 19.56
CA LYS A 151 -19.16 -0.20 18.83
C LYS A 151 -18.96 -0.15 17.30
N PRO A 152 -18.76 1.03 16.68
CA PRO A 152 -18.39 1.13 15.28
C PRO A 152 -17.13 0.37 14.87
N GLN A 153 -16.06 0.43 15.67
CA GLN A 153 -14.84 -0.32 15.38
C GLN A 153 -15.09 -1.83 15.34
N HIS A 154 -15.85 -2.36 16.31
CA HIS A 154 -16.21 -3.77 16.32
C HIS A 154 -16.99 -4.17 15.05
N SER A 155 -17.94 -3.33 14.63
CA SER A 155 -18.70 -3.55 13.40
C SER A 155 -17.83 -3.47 12.13
N GLN A 156 -16.85 -2.57 12.09
CA GLN A 156 -15.90 -2.47 10.98
C GLN A 156 -15.08 -3.76 10.85
N GLY A 157 -14.56 -4.30 11.96
CA GLY A 157 -13.89 -5.60 11.98
C GLY A 157 -14.77 -6.75 11.45
N GLY A 158 -16.08 -6.73 11.75
CA GLY A 158 -17.04 -7.67 11.19
C GLY A 158 -17.19 -7.55 9.67
N SER A 159 -17.20 -6.32 9.14
CA SER A 159 -17.31 -6.05 7.70
C SER A 159 -16.04 -6.43 6.95
N ILE A 160 -14.86 -6.14 7.51
CA ILE A 160 -13.57 -6.59 6.98
C ILE A 160 -13.50 -8.12 6.92
N ASN A 161 -13.94 -8.82 7.97
CA ASN A 161 -13.98 -10.28 7.95
C ASN A 161 -14.96 -10.83 6.90
N SER A 162 -16.08 -10.13 6.69
CA SER A 162 -17.07 -10.49 5.68
C SER A 162 -16.53 -10.26 4.26
N PHE A 163 -15.78 -9.18 4.05
CA PHE A 163 -15.03 -8.92 2.82
C PHE A 163 -14.03 -10.05 2.52
N TYR A 164 -13.23 -10.47 3.51
CA TYR A 164 -12.31 -11.60 3.32
C TYR A 164 -13.01 -12.88 2.89
N LYS A 165 -14.16 -13.20 3.50
CA LYS A 165 -14.95 -14.38 3.12
C LYS A 165 -15.52 -14.25 1.70
N LYS A 166 -16.11 -13.10 1.37
CA LYS A 166 -16.74 -12.81 0.07
C LYS A 166 -15.77 -12.99 -1.09
N TYR A 167 -14.54 -12.49 -0.95
CA TYR A 167 -13.53 -12.53 -2.00
C TYR A 167 -12.52 -13.68 -1.84
N GLN A 168 -12.79 -14.63 -0.94
CA GLN A 168 -11.94 -15.81 -0.69
C GLN A 168 -10.47 -15.46 -0.37
N ILE A 169 -10.26 -14.33 0.31
CA ILE A 169 -8.93 -13.85 0.71
C ILE A 169 -8.46 -14.69 1.91
N GLN A 170 -7.32 -15.34 1.78
CA GLN A 170 -6.71 -16.18 2.80
C GLN A 170 -5.63 -15.41 3.56
N SER A 171 -5.34 -15.81 4.81
CA SER A 171 -4.13 -15.32 5.47
C SER A 171 -2.90 -15.84 4.74
N ALA A 172 -1.83 -15.03 4.68
CA ALA A 172 -0.59 -15.37 3.98
C ALA A 172 0.00 -16.73 4.40
N HIS A 173 -0.07 -17.07 5.69
CA HIS A 173 0.40 -18.37 6.20
C HIS A 173 -0.49 -19.56 5.82
N LYS A 174 -1.71 -19.34 5.28
CA LYS A 174 -2.66 -20.40 4.91
C LYS A 174 -2.75 -20.66 3.41
N GLY A 175 -2.23 -19.77 2.57
CA GLY A 175 -2.29 -19.95 1.13
C GLY A 175 -1.85 -18.72 0.32
N GLN A 176 -1.92 -18.86 -1.00
CA GLN A 176 -1.36 -17.88 -1.93
C GLN A 176 -2.29 -16.68 -2.18
N ASN A 177 -3.59 -16.78 -1.88
CA ASN A 177 -4.59 -15.74 -2.16
C ASN A 177 -4.69 -14.70 -1.04
N SER A 178 -3.55 -14.08 -0.70
CA SER A 178 -3.45 -13.21 0.48
C SER A 178 -3.37 -11.73 0.16
N TRP A 179 -3.00 -11.37 -1.07
CA TRP A 179 -2.98 -9.98 -1.52
C TRP A 179 -4.35 -9.53 -2.01
N TYR A 180 -4.79 -8.36 -1.56
CA TYR A 180 -6.06 -7.79 -1.96
C TYR A 180 -5.99 -6.28 -2.06
N GLN A 181 -6.88 -5.71 -2.88
CA GLN A 181 -7.04 -4.28 -3.05
C GLN A 181 -8.49 -3.91 -2.85
N ILE A 182 -8.74 -2.91 -2.00
CA ILE A 182 -10.06 -2.28 -1.93
C ILE A 182 -10.13 -1.25 -3.05
N THR A 183 -10.94 -1.55 -4.07
CA THR A 183 -11.08 -0.71 -5.28
C THR A 183 -12.31 0.19 -5.26
N GLY A 184 -13.17 0.06 -4.24
CA GLY A 184 -14.35 0.89 -4.08
C GLY A 184 -15.01 0.73 -2.72
N TRP A 185 -15.86 1.72 -2.39
CA TRP A 185 -16.66 1.77 -1.15
C TRP A 185 -18.13 1.98 -1.52
N THR A 186 -19.02 1.22 -0.89
CA THR A 186 -20.47 1.23 -1.13
C THR A 186 -21.25 1.22 0.18
N GLY A 187 -22.58 1.42 0.12
CA GLY A 187 -23.44 1.49 1.30
C GLY A 187 -23.50 2.88 1.94
N THR A 188 -23.59 2.94 3.27
CA THR A 188 -23.75 4.19 4.04
C THR A 188 -22.39 4.85 4.26
N LEU A 189 -21.99 5.67 3.28
CA LEU A 189 -20.67 6.30 3.27
C LEU A 189 -20.63 7.62 4.06
N GLY A 190 -19.55 7.79 4.85
CA GLY A 190 -19.13 9.07 5.39
C GLY A 190 -18.62 10.04 4.30
N PRO A 191 -18.34 11.30 4.65
CA PRO A 191 -17.92 12.34 3.71
C PRO A 191 -16.64 11.97 2.94
N TYR A 192 -15.61 11.44 3.59
CA TYR A 192 -14.36 11.09 2.91
C TYR A 192 -14.52 9.86 2.01
N CYS A 193 -15.29 8.85 2.41
CA CYS A 193 -15.58 7.72 1.52
C CYS A 193 -16.42 8.13 0.31
N LYS A 194 -17.38 9.07 0.48
CA LYS A 194 -18.11 9.66 -0.65
C LYS A 194 -17.16 10.40 -1.59
N ALA A 195 -16.28 11.23 -1.05
CA ALA A 195 -15.31 11.98 -1.84
C ALA A 195 -14.32 11.04 -2.57
N LEU A 196 -13.81 10.03 -1.89
CA LEU A 196 -12.92 9.01 -2.47
C LEU A 196 -13.60 8.25 -3.60
N ARG A 197 -14.84 7.82 -3.40
CA ARG A 197 -15.65 7.17 -4.45
C ARG A 197 -15.84 8.09 -5.65
N ASN A 198 -16.20 9.36 -5.42
CA ASN A 198 -16.39 10.34 -6.48
C ASN A 198 -15.07 10.66 -7.21
N ASN A 199 -13.92 10.47 -6.54
CA ASN A 199 -12.59 10.57 -7.13
C ASN A 199 -12.06 9.23 -7.68
N ASN A 200 -12.95 8.29 -8.05
CA ASN A 200 -12.61 6.99 -8.64
C ASN A 200 -11.61 6.16 -7.81
N ALA A 201 -11.75 6.18 -6.48
CA ALA A 201 -10.87 5.48 -5.55
C ALA A 201 -9.39 5.90 -5.65
N LYS A 202 -9.11 7.11 -6.15
CA LYS A 202 -7.76 7.66 -6.24
C LYS A 202 -7.49 8.68 -5.12
N PRO A 203 -6.22 8.86 -4.72
CA PRO A 203 -5.83 9.98 -3.89
C PRO A 203 -6.18 11.33 -4.54
N ASN A 204 -6.51 12.31 -3.70
CA ASN A 204 -6.60 13.72 -4.05
C ASN A 204 -6.19 14.51 -2.80
N LYS A 205 -4.94 14.97 -2.77
CA LYS A 205 -4.40 15.74 -1.63
C LYS A 205 -5.08 17.10 -1.47
N ASP A 206 -5.58 17.66 -2.58
CA ASP A 206 -6.33 18.92 -2.58
C ASP A 206 -7.77 18.72 -2.10
N ALA A 207 -8.28 17.49 -2.06
CA ALA A 207 -9.54 17.15 -1.42
C ALA A 207 -9.51 17.31 0.10
N ALA A 208 -8.32 17.48 0.71
CA ALA A 208 -8.22 17.93 2.10
C ALA A 208 -8.86 19.32 2.31
N ASN A 209 -9.05 20.09 1.23
CA ASN A 209 -9.72 21.39 1.22
C ASN A 209 -11.21 21.32 0.85
N LEU A 210 -11.81 20.12 0.69
CA LEU A 210 -13.27 19.96 0.62
C LEU A 210 -13.85 20.25 2.01
N GLU A 211 -13.96 21.55 2.28
CA GLU A 211 -14.78 22.22 3.29
C GLU A 211 -14.92 21.50 4.64
N THR A 212 -14.15 21.97 5.64
CA THR A 212 -14.65 22.31 7.00
C THR A 212 -15.57 21.30 7.73
N GLY A 213 -15.51 20.01 7.37
CA GLY A 213 -16.49 19.00 7.78
C GLY A 213 -15.93 17.80 8.54
N PHE A 214 -14.62 17.77 8.79
CA PHE A 214 -14.06 16.99 9.89
C PHE A 214 -13.38 17.97 10.86
N GLN A 215 -14.19 18.58 11.71
CA GLN A 215 -13.67 19.16 12.95
C GLN A 215 -13.21 18.01 13.87
N TRP A 216 -12.03 17.45 13.62
CA TRP A 216 -11.13 17.25 14.75
C TRP A 216 -10.66 18.66 15.09
N GLN A 217 -11.30 19.35 16.04
CA GLN A 217 -10.66 20.58 16.51
C GLN A 217 -9.24 20.18 16.96
N GLY A 218 -8.21 20.94 16.57
CA GLY A 218 -6.84 20.69 17.02
C GLY A 218 -5.96 20.10 15.94
N GLN A 219 -5.17 21.00 15.35
CA GLN A 219 -4.03 20.71 14.49
C GLN A 219 -3.17 19.57 15.05
N VAL A 220 -2.83 18.60 14.21
CA VAL A 220 -1.67 17.75 14.46
C VAL A 220 -0.48 18.53 13.90
N GLY A 221 0.24 19.19 14.81
CA GLY A 221 1.53 19.80 14.50
C GLY A 221 2.53 18.73 14.09
N ILE A 222 3.37 19.09 13.12
CA ILE A 222 4.55 18.35 12.65
C ILE A 222 5.50 18.10 13.82
#